data_AF-A0A939YH36-F1
#
_entry.id   AF-A0A939YH36-F1
#
_cell.length_a   1.000
_cell.length_b   1.000
_cell.length_c   1.000
_cell.angle_alpha   90.00
_cell.angle_beta   90.00
_cell.angle_gamma   90.00
#
_symmetry.space_group_name_H-M   'P 1'
#
loop_
_entity.id
_entity.type
_entity.pdbx_description
1 polymer ?
#
loop_
_entity_poly.entity_id
_entity_poly.type
_entity_poly.pdbx_seq_one_letter_code
_entity_poly.pdbx_strand_id
1 'polypeptide(L)'
;MEKRFKIGVMTDSFRTPFAVALDKAVAVGAEGIQLYVTGGEMLYSTFDEAKIEQTKKLLADRGLVVSAVCGDFGGHGFESEEENAWKIPASKKVADIAKALGSKVVTTHIGVVPADKGGNYARMKAACKEIGDYGASIGVTFAIETGPEKPETLRDFILDVDSKGIGVNFDPANLVMVTGVDPVEGVKVLKDFIVHTHAKDGIMLQQTDPKRIYTFFAEGGIEDMRMEDYFKEVPLGEGKVDFNAYLKALDEIGYTGFLTIERECGADPFADIKKAADFLNEKARIKKIGFVEYYLDEWHANNYPQFIKNACGNEFKVAYAYAEIDSPKTGFTTDQWCEKFGVQRCMSIEEVVEKSDCIIVLSPDNPERHWDLCQIPLRSGKRVYVDKTFSLSKKIAQGLVDIAESHNTPFFSTSALRFANELKGVKKDGIAFISSRGPGEYDTYAIHQLEPIVILMGSKVKRVMAIGAGQHASFAIEFEGGRCAVMSHFGWKDTPDFNLILSYEDGANYTIPQMSDYFPNFIVEMCDFFRTGEIKAQHDETVAIMGIIETMHKAVKVPGEWIDV
;
A
#
# COMPACT_ATOMS: atom_id res chain seq x y z
N MET A 1 -10.29 -10.77 11.98
CA MET A 1 -9.35 -10.57 10.85
C MET A 1 -8.39 -9.47 11.27
N GLU A 2 -7.08 -9.64 11.08
CA GLU A 2 -6.09 -8.60 11.43
C GLU A 2 -6.23 -7.44 10.42
N LYS A 3 -6.39 -6.21 10.89
CA LYS A 3 -6.56 -5.01 10.06
C LYS A 3 -5.48 -3.99 10.40
N ARG A 4 -5.09 -3.20 9.40
CA ARG A 4 -4.16 -2.06 9.54
C ARG A 4 -4.79 -0.89 10.27
N PHE A 5 -6.08 -0.67 10.05
CA PHE A 5 -6.83 0.45 10.61
C PHE A 5 -8.14 -0.02 11.22
N LYS A 6 -8.63 0.72 12.21
CA LYS A 6 -9.97 0.52 12.76
C LYS A 6 -10.99 1.26 11.91
N ILE A 7 -12.20 0.72 11.81
CA ILE A 7 -13.29 1.37 11.07
C ILE A 7 -14.20 2.09 12.06
N GLY A 8 -14.39 3.39 11.85
CA GLY A 8 -15.33 4.21 12.59
C GLY A 8 -16.51 4.63 11.71
N VAL A 9 -17.60 5.08 12.33
CA VAL A 9 -18.71 5.75 11.62
C VAL A 9 -19.17 6.98 12.40
N MET A 10 -19.50 8.07 11.72
CA MET A 10 -20.20 9.19 12.35
C MET A 10 -21.67 8.83 12.56
N THR A 11 -22.17 8.87 13.80
CA THR A 11 -23.54 8.40 14.10
C THR A 11 -24.61 9.22 13.40
N ASP A 12 -24.36 10.51 13.26
CA ASP A 12 -25.30 11.49 12.71
C ASP A 12 -25.51 11.29 11.20
N SER A 13 -24.53 10.70 10.50
CA SER A 13 -24.68 10.30 9.09
C SER A 13 -25.80 9.28 8.88
N PHE A 14 -26.18 8.48 9.90
CA PHE A 14 -27.32 7.56 9.76
C PHE A 14 -28.69 8.26 9.79
N ARG A 15 -28.76 9.53 10.22
CA ARG A 15 -29.99 10.33 10.34
C ARG A 15 -31.10 9.61 11.13
N THR A 16 -30.72 8.95 12.22
CA THR A 16 -31.61 8.21 13.13
C THR A 16 -31.31 8.52 14.59
N PRO A 17 -32.23 8.25 15.54
CA PRO A 17 -31.95 8.39 16.97
C PRO A 17 -30.68 7.65 17.40
N PHE A 18 -30.01 8.14 18.43
CA PHE A 18 -28.64 7.71 18.76
C PHE A 18 -28.53 6.18 18.99
N ALA A 19 -29.45 5.59 19.76
CA ALA A 19 -29.44 4.15 20.00
C ALA A 19 -29.59 3.32 18.71
N VAL A 20 -30.41 3.77 17.77
CA VAL A 20 -30.60 3.12 16.46
C VAL A 20 -29.36 3.29 15.57
N ALA A 21 -28.71 4.45 15.63
CA ALA A 21 -27.44 4.69 14.94
C ALA A 21 -26.33 3.75 15.45
N LEU A 22 -26.29 3.46 16.76
CA LEU A 22 -25.36 2.47 17.31
C LEU A 22 -25.66 1.04 16.81
N ASP A 23 -26.93 0.64 16.73
CA ASP A 23 -27.29 -0.66 16.16
C ASP A 23 -26.88 -0.78 14.69
N LYS A 24 -27.04 0.30 13.92
CA LYS A 24 -26.57 0.38 12.53
C LYS A 24 -25.05 0.34 12.43
N ALA A 25 -24.33 1.03 13.33
CA ALA A 25 -22.86 0.98 13.38
C ALA A 25 -22.34 -0.45 13.59
N VAL A 26 -22.97 -1.22 14.47
CA VAL A 26 -22.69 -2.66 14.64
C VAL A 26 -23.01 -3.43 13.36
N ALA A 27 -24.16 -3.19 12.74
CA ALA A 27 -24.60 -3.90 11.54
C ALA A 27 -23.67 -3.69 10.32
N VAL A 28 -23.00 -2.52 10.23
CA VAL A 28 -21.98 -2.27 9.20
C VAL A 28 -20.58 -2.76 9.58
N GLY A 29 -20.40 -3.26 10.82
CA GLY A 29 -19.13 -3.80 11.30
C GLY A 29 -18.13 -2.73 11.79
N ALA A 30 -18.61 -1.56 12.20
CA ALA A 30 -17.77 -0.53 12.79
C ALA A 30 -17.28 -0.93 14.19
N GLU A 31 -16.07 -0.49 14.54
CA GLU A 31 -15.43 -0.75 15.83
C GLU A 31 -15.52 0.47 16.76
N GLY A 32 -15.79 1.65 16.18
CA GLY A 32 -15.96 2.87 16.94
C GLY A 32 -16.93 3.84 16.27
N ILE A 33 -17.30 4.87 17.02
CA ILE A 33 -18.19 5.92 16.55
C ILE A 33 -17.59 7.31 16.78
N GLN A 34 -17.89 8.21 15.86
CA GLN A 34 -17.76 9.65 16.10
C GLN A 34 -19.13 10.23 16.40
N LEU A 35 -19.20 10.97 17.51
CA LEU A 35 -20.45 11.49 18.06
C LEU A 35 -20.54 12.99 17.84
N TYR A 36 -21.57 13.48 17.17
CA TYR A 36 -21.84 14.91 17.09
C TYR A 36 -22.56 15.38 18.36
N VAL A 37 -22.08 16.46 18.99
CA VAL A 37 -22.64 16.97 20.25
C VAL A 37 -23.10 18.44 20.19
N THR A 38 -23.31 19.00 19.01
CA THR A 38 -23.71 20.42 18.88
C THR A 38 -25.21 20.61 18.70
N GLY A 39 -25.97 19.53 18.59
CA GLY A 39 -27.41 19.55 18.43
C GLY A 39 -28.09 18.23 18.83
N GLY A 40 -29.41 18.19 18.65
CA GLY A 40 -30.21 16.97 18.79
C GLY A 40 -30.21 16.34 20.18
N GLU A 41 -30.44 15.03 20.21
CA GLU A 41 -30.44 14.22 21.44
C GLU A 41 -29.11 14.32 22.18
N MET A 42 -28.00 14.52 21.47
CA MET A 42 -26.63 14.43 22.02
C MET A 42 -25.99 15.80 22.26
N LEU A 43 -26.79 16.87 22.36
CA LEU A 43 -26.31 18.22 22.62
C LEU A 43 -25.42 18.31 23.87
N TYR A 44 -24.23 18.93 23.77
CA TYR A 44 -23.19 18.99 24.79
C TYR A 44 -23.67 19.54 26.14
N SER A 45 -24.60 20.51 26.12
CA SER A 45 -25.14 21.15 27.32
C SER A 45 -26.06 20.23 28.11
N THR A 46 -26.52 19.12 27.51
CA THR A 46 -27.37 18.12 28.15
C THR A 46 -26.59 16.99 28.81
N PHE A 47 -25.26 16.97 28.67
CA PHE A 47 -24.41 15.94 29.27
C PHE A 47 -24.13 16.24 30.75
N ASP A 48 -24.84 15.51 31.61
CA ASP A 48 -24.52 15.31 33.02
C ASP A 48 -23.89 13.92 33.25
N GLU A 49 -23.58 13.60 34.52
CA GLU A 49 -22.98 12.31 34.89
C GLU A 49 -23.86 11.12 34.50
N ALA A 50 -25.18 11.24 34.67
CA ALA A 50 -26.12 10.17 34.37
C ALA A 50 -26.15 9.87 32.85
N LYS A 51 -26.14 10.91 32.02
CA LYS A 51 -26.11 10.76 30.56
C LYS A 51 -24.78 10.21 30.06
N ILE A 52 -23.65 10.60 30.66
CA ILE A 52 -22.34 10.01 30.35
C ILE A 52 -22.36 8.50 30.63
N GLU A 53 -22.83 8.08 31.81
CA GLU A 53 -22.88 6.66 32.17
C GLU A 53 -23.88 5.86 31.32
N GLN A 54 -25.03 6.45 30.98
CA GLN A 54 -25.97 5.86 30.03
C GLN A 54 -25.32 5.66 28.65
N THR A 55 -24.61 6.67 28.14
CA THR A 55 -23.92 6.62 26.84
C THR A 55 -22.85 5.54 26.83
N LYS A 56 -22.01 5.48 27.88
CA LYS A 56 -21.00 4.41 28.06
C LYS A 56 -21.64 3.03 28.05
N LYS A 57 -22.75 2.85 28.76
CA LYS A 57 -23.47 1.57 28.80
C LYS A 57 -23.96 1.16 27.41
N LEU A 58 -24.59 2.07 26.67
CA LEU A 58 -25.08 1.80 25.32
C LEU A 58 -23.96 1.36 24.36
N LEU A 59 -22.79 1.99 24.48
CA LEU A 59 -21.59 1.65 23.71
C LEU A 59 -21.01 0.29 24.12
N ALA A 60 -20.86 0.04 25.43
CA ALA A 60 -20.34 -1.21 25.97
C ALA A 60 -21.21 -2.42 25.61
N ASP A 61 -22.54 -2.28 25.70
CA ASP A 61 -23.51 -3.32 25.32
C ASP A 61 -23.38 -3.74 23.83
N ARG A 62 -22.73 -2.90 23.00
CA ARG A 62 -22.52 -3.09 21.56
C ARG A 62 -21.05 -3.31 21.18
N GLY A 63 -20.14 -3.30 22.14
CA GLY A 63 -18.70 -3.41 21.88
C GLY A 63 -18.12 -2.24 21.08
N LEU A 64 -18.74 -1.06 21.13
CA LEU A 64 -18.28 0.15 20.42
C LEU A 64 -17.46 1.04 21.35
N VAL A 65 -16.50 1.77 20.77
CA VAL A 65 -15.77 2.86 21.46
C VAL A 65 -16.03 4.20 20.80
N VAL A 66 -15.74 5.31 21.50
CA VAL A 66 -15.78 6.64 20.89
C VAL A 66 -14.43 6.94 20.23
N SER A 67 -14.40 7.02 18.89
CA SER A 67 -13.19 7.38 18.13
C SER A 67 -12.88 8.86 18.22
N ALA A 68 -13.92 9.70 18.18
CA ALA A 68 -13.85 11.15 18.35
C ALA A 68 -15.20 11.74 18.77
N VAL A 69 -15.21 12.97 19.27
CA VAL A 69 -16.43 13.75 19.50
C VAL A 69 -16.41 15.00 18.60
N CYS A 70 -17.43 15.18 17.76
CA CYS A 70 -17.52 16.33 16.88
C CYS A 70 -18.13 17.53 17.63
N GLY A 71 -17.31 18.57 17.79
CA GLY A 71 -17.64 19.85 18.39
C GLY A 71 -17.79 20.97 17.37
N ASP A 72 -18.13 20.67 16.12
CA ASP A 72 -18.27 21.69 15.09
C ASP A 72 -19.63 22.42 15.21
N PHE A 73 -19.56 23.64 15.73
CA PHE A 73 -20.71 24.50 15.97
C PHE A 73 -21.17 25.30 14.74
N GLY A 74 -20.57 25.08 13.56
CA GLY A 74 -20.88 25.82 12.34
C GLY A 74 -20.47 27.30 12.38
N GLY A 75 -21.03 28.10 11.48
CA GLY A 75 -20.69 29.53 11.34
C GLY A 75 -19.26 29.76 10.87
N HIS A 76 -18.63 30.86 11.28
CA HIS A 76 -17.27 31.23 10.85
C HIS A 76 -16.17 30.67 11.78
N GLY A 77 -16.37 29.47 12.35
CA GLY A 77 -15.39 28.84 13.23
C GLY A 77 -14.94 29.75 14.38
N PHE A 78 -13.64 30.07 14.44
CA PHE A 78 -13.04 30.99 15.43
C PHE A 78 -12.66 32.37 14.86
N GLU A 79 -13.23 32.75 13.73
CA GLU A 79 -12.91 34.01 13.04
C GLU A 79 -13.50 35.26 13.72
N SER A 80 -14.51 35.13 14.58
CA SER A 80 -15.26 36.24 15.20
C SER A 80 -15.13 36.28 16.73
N GLU A 81 -14.93 37.45 17.33
CA GLU A 81 -14.86 37.61 18.80
C GLU A 81 -16.20 37.29 19.47
N GLU A 82 -17.30 37.67 18.81
CA GLU A 82 -18.65 37.41 19.29
C GLU A 82 -18.92 35.89 19.36
N GLU A 83 -18.54 35.15 18.32
CA GLU A 83 -18.69 33.70 18.31
C GLU A 83 -17.73 33.03 19.31
N ASN A 84 -16.49 33.51 19.40
CA ASN A 84 -15.47 32.97 20.31
C ASN A 84 -15.89 33.06 21.78
N ALA A 85 -16.61 34.12 22.15
CA ALA A 85 -17.08 34.34 23.53
C ALA A 85 -17.91 33.16 24.08
N TRP A 86 -18.63 32.43 23.22
CA TRP A 86 -19.41 31.26 23.61
C TRP A 86 -18.84 29.94 23.07
N LYS A 87 -18.22 29.93 21.87
CA LYS A 87 -17.65 28.72 21.26
C LYS A 87 -16.45 28.17 22.03
N ILE A 88 -15.60 29.04 22.61
CA ILE A 88 -14.44 28.57 23.39
C ILE A 88 -14.89 27.81 24.66
N PRO A 89 -15.77 28.36 25.53
CA PRO A 89 -16.32 27.59 26.65
C PRO A 89 -17.06 26.32 26.23
N ALA A 90 -17.84 26.37 25.15
CA ALA A 90 -18.56 25.19 24.64
C ALA A 90 -17.58 24.10 24.17
N SER A 91 -16.52 24.47 23.43
CA SER A 91 -15.47 23.56 22.96
C SER A 91 -14.76 22.87 24.13
N LYS A 92 -14.46 23.60 25.20
CA LYS A 92 -13.88 23.02 26.43
C LYS A 92 -14.82 21.98 27.05
N LYS A 93 -16.13 22.24 27.09
CA LYS A 93 -17.12 21.27 27.56
C LYS A 93 -17.21 20.03 26.66
N VAL A 94 -17.05 20.19 25.34
CA VAL A 94 -16.95 19.05 24.41
C VAL A 94 -15.71 18.20 24.70
N ALA A 95 -14.57 18.82 25.02
CA ALA A 95 -13.36 18.09 25.42
C ALA A 95 -13.54 17.33 26.75
N ASP A 96 -14.27 17.89 27.72
CA ASP A 96 -14.67 17.16 28.92
C ASP A 96 -15.52 15.92 28.60
N ILE A 97 -16.48 16.05 27.68
CA ILE A 97 -17.32 14.93 27.22
C ILE A 97 -16.46 13.87 26.53
N ALA A 98 -15.56 14.27 25.62
CA ALA A 98 -14.64 13.35 24.94
C ALA A 98 -13.83 12.54 25.95
N LYS A 99 -13.19 13.23 26.93
CA LYS A 99 -12.46 12.57 28.01
C LYS A 99 -13.35 11.64 28.83
N ALA A 100 -14.53 12.08 29.21
CA ALA A 100 -15.45 11.30 30.03
C ALA A 100 -15.94 10.03 29.31
N LEU A 101 -16.10 10.08 27.98
CA LEU A 101 -16.44 8.94 27.14
C LEU A 101 -15.23 8.09 26.71
N GLY A 102 -14.02 8.45 27.15
CA GLY A 102 -12.79 7.69 26.86
C GLY A 102 -12.13 8.02 25.52
N SER A 103 -12.60 9.04 24.80
CA SER A 103 -11.95 9.56 23.60
C SER A 103 -10.85 10.56 23.96
N LYS A 104 -9.84 10.64 23.08
CA LYS A 104 -8.75 11.64 23.14
C LYS A 104 -8.88 12.71 22.07
N VAL A 105 -9.93 12.67 21.25
CA VAL A 105 -10.06 13.52 20.06
C VAL A 105 -11.39 14.25 20.08
N VAL A 106 -11.31 15.56 19.86
CA VAL A 106 -12.45 16.40 19.47
C VAL A 106 -12.21 16.87 18.04
N THR A 107 -13.12 16.58 17.10
CA THR A 107 -13.03 17.13 15.74
C THR A 107 -13.78 18.45 15.64
N THR A 108 -13.28 19.39 14.84
CA THR A 108 -13.97 20.66 14.60
C THR A 108 -13.41 21.35 13.35
N HIS A 109 -14.24 22.15 12.69
CA HIS A 109 -13.77 23.23 11.82
C HIS A 109 -13.42 24.46 12.67
N ILE A 110 -12.36 25.18 12.28
CA ILE A 110 -11.89 26.39 12.99
C ILE A 110 -12.16 27.69 12.21
N GLY A 111 -12.80 27.59 11.04
CA GLY A 111 -12.92 28.67 10.06
C GLY A 111 -11.84 28.56 8.99
N VAL A 112 -11.68 29.60 8.17
CA VAL A 112 -10.70 29.62 7.07
C VAL A 112 -9.45 30.36 7.52
N VAL A 113 -8.35 29.62 7.69
CA VAL A 113 -7.05 30.19 8.06
C VAL A 113 -6.49 31.00 6.89
N PRO A 114 -6.25 32.32 7.05
CA PRO A 114 -5.69 33.12 5.98
C PRO A 114 -4.23 32.74 5.71
N ALA A 115 -3.83 32.74 4.44
CA ALA A 115 -2.47 32.40 4.03
C ALA A 115 -1.44 33.45 4.47
N ASP A 116 -1.84 34.72 4.49
CA ASP A 116 -1.11 35.81 5.13
C ASP A 116 -1.54 35.93 6.60
N LYS A 117 -0.60 36.17 7.52
CA LYS A 117 -0.88 36.31 8.97
C LYS A 117 -1.64 37.61 9.33
N GLY A 118 -2.47 38.12 8.41
CA GLY A 118 -3.31 39.30 8.56
C GLY A 118 -4.75 38.95 8.98
N GLY A 119 -5.60 39.98 9.07
CA GLY A 119 -7.04 39.81 9.31
C GLY A 119 -7.39 39.11 10.63
N ASN A 120 -8.12 38.01 10.52
CA ASN A 120 -8.62 37.19 11.63
C ASN A 120 -7.57 36.22 12.21
N TYR A 121 -6.37 36.10 11.61
CA TYR A 121 -5.34 35.13 11.99
C TYR A 121 -4.99 35.14 13.48
N ALA A 122 -4.66 36.33 14.02
CA ALA A 122 -4.25 36.46 15.42
C ALA A 122 -5.34 36.02 16.41
N ARG A 123 -6.60 36.25 16.03
CA ARG A 123 -7.78 35.87 16.83
C ARG A 123 -7.99 34.35 16.79
N MET A 124 -7.98 33.75 15.60
CA MET A 124 -8.07 32.29 15.45
C MET A 124 -6.94 31.61 16.23
N LYS A 125 -5.70 32.13 16.11
CA LYS A 125 -4.54 31.64 16.86
C LYS A 125 -4.79 31.68 18.37
N ALA A 126 -5.26 32.81 18.90
CA ALA A 126 -5.53 32.95 20.33
C ALA A 126 -6.61 31.97 20.82
N ALA A 127 -7.71 31.84 20.08
CA ALA A 127 -8.79 30.90 20.39
C ALA A 127 -8.30 29.44 20.35
N CYS A 128 -7.58 29.05 19.28
CA CYS A 128 -7.00 27.72 19.13
C CYS A 128 -5.97 27.42 20.23
N LYS A 129 -5.15 28.40 20.62
CA LYS A 129 -4.21 28.24 21.74
C LYS A 129 -4.96 27.99 23.04
N GLU A 130 -6.03 28.72 23.31
CA GLU A 130 -6.79 28.57 24.55
C GLU A 130 -7.48 27.20 24.66
N ILE A 131 -8.17 26.75 23.60
CA ILE A 131 -8.79 25.42 23.60
C ILE A 131 -7.74 24.32 23.57
N GLY A 132 -6.64 24.51 22.83
CA GLY A 132 -5.54 23.56 22.73
C GLY A 132 -4.83 23.35 24.06
N ASP A 133 -4.47 24.43 24.76
CA ASP A 133 -3.78 24.35 26.06
C ASP A 133 -4.68 23.69 27.11
N TYR A 134 -5.99 23.95 27.06
CA TYR A 134 -6.96 23.24 27.89
C TYR A 134 -7.06 21.76 27.54
N GLY A 135 -7.23 21.41 26.25
CA GLY A 135 -7.28 20.03 25.78
C GLY A 135 -6.04 19.25 26.22
N ALA A 136 -4.85 19.80 26.01
CA ALA A 136 -3.58 19.22 26.44
C ALA A 136 -3.54 18.95 27.95
N SER A 137 -4.08 19.87 28.77
CA SER A 137 -4.12 19.71 30.23
C SER A 137 -4.99 18.53 30.70
N ILE A 138 -5.96 18.12 29.88
CA ILE A 138 -6.87 17.00 30.19
C ILE A 138 -6.62 15.74 29.35
N GLY A 139 -5.63 15.77 28.44
CA GLY A 139 -5.26 14.64 27.58
C GLY A 139 -6.13 14.48 26.33
N VAL A 140 -6.72 15.58 25.84
CA VAL A 140 -7.56 15.63 24.63
C VAL A 140 -6.91 16.54 23.59
N THR A 141 -7.00 16.17 22.31
CA THR A 141 -6.55 16.97 21.18
C THR A 141 -7.75 17.46 20.39
N PHE A 142 -7.80 18.76 20.12
CA PHE A 142 -8.70 19.36 19.13
C PHE A 142 -8.08 19.15 17.75
N ALA A 143 -8.70 18.27 16.98
CA ALA A 143 -8.30 17.87 15.65
C ALA A 143 -9.02 18.76 14.62
N ILE A 144 -8.26 19.66 14.01
CA ILE A 144 -8.74 20.57 12.97
C ILE A 144 -9.01 19.76 11.72
N GLU A 145 -10.22 19.86 11.19
CA GLU A 145 -10.57 19.19 9.94
C GLU A 145 -9.94 19.86 8.72
N THR A 146 -9.32 19.05 7.85
CA THR A 146 -8.77 19.56 6.59
C THR A 146 -9.86 19.98 5.63
N GLY A 147 -9.62 21.03 4.85
CA GLY A 147 -10.46 21.34 3.71
C GLY A 147 -10.32 22.76 3.12
N PRO A 148 -10.38 23.84 3.90
CA PRO A 148 -10.19 25.18 3.35
C PRO A 148 -8.73 25.49 3.00
N GLU A 149 -7.80 24.98 3.80
CA GLU A 149 -6.37 25.29 3.69
C GLU A 149 -5.61 24.29 2.83
N LYS A 150 -4.49 24.77 2.25
CA LYS A 150 -3.41 23.88 1.84
C LYS A 150 -2.76 23.23 3.08
N PRO A 151 -2.26 21.98 2.98
CA PRO A 151 -1.61 21.30 4.10
C PRO A 151 -0.48 22.11 4.76
N GLU A 152 0.33 22.84 3.99
CA GLU A 152 1.43 23.66 4.53
C GLU A 152 0.91 24.84 5.35
N THR A 153 -0.18 25.49 4.90
CA THR A 153 -0.80 26.60 5.62
C THR A 153 -1.36 26.13 6.95
N LEU A 154 -2.03 24.98 6.97
CA LEU A 154 -2.54 24.39 8.21
C LEU A 154 -1.40 23.99 9.16
N ARG A 155 -0.35 23.34 8.64
CA ARG A 155 0.85 22.99 9.42
C ARG A 155 1.47 24.22 10.08
N ASP A 156 1.71 25.26 9.30
CA ASP A 156 2.37 26.48 9.77
C ASP A 156 1.51 27.23 10.80
N PHE A 157 0.18 27.17 10.64
CA PHE A 157 -0.75 27.68 11.64
C PHE A 157 -0.68 26.89 12.96
N ILE A 158 -0.72 25.55 12.90
CA ILE A 158 -0.64 24.70 14.10
C ILE A 158 0.69 24.94 14.84
N LEU A 159 1.80 25.03 14.12
CA LEU A 159 3.11 25.37 14.69
C LEU A 159 3.10 26.74 15.37
N ASP A 160 2.43 27.73 14.77
CA ASP A 160 2.37 29.09 15.32
C ASP A 160 1.41 29.19 16.52
N VAL A 161 0.35 28.38 16.58
CA VAL A 161 -0.52 28.25 17.76
C VAL A 161 0.27 27.79 18.99
N ASP A 162 1.30 26.97 18.78
CA ASP A 162 2.22 26.49 19.83
C ASP A 162 1.46 25.90 21.03
N SER A 163 0.65 24.88 20.72
CA SER A 163 -0.07 24.09 21.71
C SER A 163 -0.02 22.61 21.36
N LYS A 164 0.20 21.77 22.37
CA LYS A 164 0.22 20.30 22.22
C LYS A 164 -1.18 19.68 22.08
N GLY A 165 -2.23 20.46 22.33
CA GLY A 165 -3.62 20.01 22.24
C GLY A 165 -4.29 20.33 20.91
N ILE A 166 -3.52 20.74 19.90
CA ILE A 166 -4.01 20.97 18.52
C ILE A 166 -3.40 19.92 17.60
N GLY A 167 -4.25 19.31 16.79
CA GLY A 167 -3.87 18.32 15.78
C GLY A 167 -4.77 18.40 14.56
N VAL A 168 -4.82 17.34 13.78
CA VAL A 168 -5.55 17.26 12.51
C VAL A 168 -6.51 16.08 12.51
N ASN A 169 -7.74 16.35 12.08
CA ASN A 169 -8.69 15.37 11.58
C ASN A 169 -8.54 15.37 10.05
N PHE A 170 -7.90 14.36 9.50
CA PHE A 170 -7.58 14.35 8.08
C PHE A 170 -8.76 13.80 7.27
N ASP A 171 -9.41 14.66 6.50
CA ASP A 171 -10.41 14.30 5.50
C ASP A 171 -9.79 14.41 4.09
N PRO A 172 -9.57 13.27 3.40
CA PRO A 172 -8.97 13.29 2.06
C PRO A 172 -9.91 13.84 0.99
N ALA A 173 -11.22 13.72 1.14
CA ALA A 173 -12.17 14.20 0.14
C ALA A 173 -12.26 15.71 0.15
N ASN A 174 -12.20 16.36 1.31
CA ASN A 174 -12.21 17.82 1.37
C ASN A 174 -11.02 18.42 0.59
N LEU A 175 -9.83 17.80 0.66
CA LEU A 175 -8.67 18.21 -0.14
C LEU A 175 -8.91 18.02 -1.65
N VAL A 176 -9.43 16.86 -2.05
CA VAL A 176 -9.73 16.57 -3.47
C VAL A 176 -10.84 17.45 -4.02
N MET A 177 -11.91 17.68 -3.26
CA MET A 177 -13.11 18.40 -3.69
C MET A 177 -12.91 19.92 -3.69
N VAL A 178 -12.20 20.47 -2.71
CA VAL A 178 -12.13 21.92 -2.47
C VAL A 178 -10.82 22.54 -2.94
N THR A 179 -9.68 21.93 -2.60
CA THR A 179 -8.35 22.52 -2.90
C THR A 179 -7.67 21.90 -4.10
N GLY A 180 -8.10 20.72 -4.54
CA GLY A 180 -7.48 19.96 -5.62
C GLY A 180 -6.11 19.40 -5.23
N VAL A 181 -5.83 19.33 -3.93
CA VAL A 181 -4.55 18.83 -3.40
C VAL A 181 -4.60 17.31 -3.30
N ASP A 182 -3.49 16.66 -3.68
CA ASP A 182 -3.31 15.22 -3.50
C ASP A 182 -3.28 14.87 -1.99
N PRO A 183 -4.21 14.02 -1.51
CA PRO A 183 -4.22 13.58 -0.12
C PRO A 183 -2.91 12.94 0.35
N VAL A 184 -2.16 12.27 -0.52
CA VAL A 184 -0.89 11.63 -0.17
C VAL A 184 0.15 12.67 0.26
N GLU A 185 0.27 13.77 -0.49
CA GLU A 185 1.16 14.88 -0.12
C GLU A 185 0.67 15.56 1.16
N GLY A 186 -0.65 15.71 1.33
CA GLY A 186 -1.24 16.19 2.57
C GLY A 186 -0.84 15.36 3.79
N VAL A 187 -0.90 14.03 3.70
CA VAL A 187 -0.48 13.11 4.77
C VAL A 187 0.98 13.32 5.11
N LYS A 188 1.87 13.43 4.11
CA LYS A 188 3.31 13.63 4.35
C LYS A 188 3.59 14.96 5.07
N VAL A 189 2.90 16.02 4.68
CA VAL A 189 3.07 17.36 5.27
C VAL A 189 2.53 17.44 6.70
N LEU A 190 1.39 16.79 6.97
CA LEU A 190 0.69 16.87 8.25
C LEU A 190 0.97 15.69 9.19
N LYS A 191 1.87 14.78 8.82
CA LYS A 191 2.13 13.49 9.51
C LYS A 191 2.25 13.58 11.04
N ASP A 192 2.88 14.64 11.55
CA ASP A 192 3.16 14.80 12.99
C ASP A 192 1.94 15.31 13.77
N PHE A 193 0.87 15.71 13.07
CA PHE A 193 -0.33 16.31 13.65
C PHE A 193 -1.60 15.46 13.44
N ILE A 194 -1.59 14.46 12.55
CA ILE A 194 -2.76 13.61 12.27
C ILE A 194 -3.07 12.71 13.48
N VAL A 195 -4.22 12.95 14.11
CA VAL A 195 -4.70 12.16 15.27
C VAL A 195 -5.99 11.41 14.98
N HIS A 196 -6.72 11.81 13.95
CA HIS A 196 -7.96 11.18 13.50
C HIS A 196 -8.13 11.37 11.98
N THR A 197 -8.96 10.56 11.34
CA THR A 197 -9.26 10.69 9.92
C THR A 197 -10.74 10.51 9.65
N HIS A 198 -11.25 11.22 8.65
CA HIS A 198 -12.50 10.90 7.99
C HIS A 198 -12.22 10.04 6.76
N ALA A 199 -13.17 9.18 6.44
CA ALA A 199 -13.21 8.42 5.20
C ALA A 199 -14.43 8.87 4.40
N LYS A 200 -14.20 9.88 3.57
CA LYS A 200 -15.16 10.45 2.60
C LYS A 200 -14.57 10.36 1.20
N ASP A 201 -15.41 10.48 0.17
CA ASP A 201 -14.97 10.50 -1.24
C ASP A 201 -15.79 11.50 -2.05
N GLY A 202 -15.18 12.03 -3.11
CA GLY A 202 -15.75 13.14 -3.83
C GLY A 202 -15.02 13.50 -5.11
N ILE A 203 -15.64 14.40 -5.88
CA ILE A 203 -15.18 14.86 -7.18
C ILE A 203 -15.25 16.38 -7.21
N MET A 204 -14.14 17.04 -7.54
CA MET A 204 -14.16 18.46 -7.89
C MET A 204 -14.75 18.63 -9.30
N LEU A 205 -15.77 19.48 -9.43
CA LEU A 205 -16.39 19.85 -10.70
C LEU A 205 -15.82 21.18 -11.22
N GLN A 206 -15.58 22.13 -10.32
CA GLN A 206 -15.02 23.44 -10.66
C GLN A 206 -14.13 23.97 -9.54
N GLN A 207 -12.88 24.33 -9.89
CA GLN A 207 -11.98 24.99 -8.95
C GLN A 207 -12.47 26.40 -8.62
N THR A 208 -12.46 26.75 -7.34
CA THR A 208 -12.69 28.12 -6.87
C THR A 208 -11.82 28.44 -5.66
N ASP A 209 -11.94 29.65 -5.13
CA ASP A 209 -11.33 30.02 -3.85
C ASP A 209 -12.04 29.23 -2.72
N PRO A 210 -11.34 28.37 -1.96
CA PRO A 210 -11.92 27.61 -0.86
C PRO A 210 -12.74 28.45 0.11
N LYS A 211 -12.32 29.71 0.37
CA LYS A 211 -13.05 30.61 1.27
C LYS A 211 -14.50 30.83 0.82
N ARG A 212 -14.76 30.81 -0.48
CA ARG A 212 -16.11 30.94 -1.03
C ARG A 212 -16.98 29.74 -0.65
N ILE A 213 -16.44 28.53 -0.77
CA ILE A 213 -17.14 27.29 -0.40
C ILE A 213 -17.47 27.30 1.10
N TYR A 214 -16.49 27.61 1.94
CA TYR A 214 -16.69 27.65 3.40
C TYR A 214 -17.58 28.79 3.87
N THR A 215 -17.70 29.88 3.09
CA THR A 215 -18.70 30.92 3.34
C THR A 215 -20.11 30.39 3.06
N PHE A 216 -20.32 29.61 1.98
CA PHE A 216 -21.60 28.98 1.71
C PHE A 216 -21.98 27.99 2.81
N PHE A 217 -21.03 27.19 3.27
CA PHE A 217 -21.23 26.29 4.41
C PHE A 217 -21.61 27.05 5.70
N ALA A 218 -20.88 28.13 6.02
CA ALA A 218 -21.14 28.94 7.21
C ALA A 218 -22.53 29.61 7.20
N GLU A 219 -23.02 30.03 6.02
CA GLU A 219 -24.28 30.76 5.86
C GLU A 219 -25.50 29.85 5.62
N GLY A 220 -25.32 28.76 4.89
CA GLY A 220 -26.41 27.90 4.40
C GLY A 220 -26.35 26.44 4.87
N GLY A 221 -25.29 26.06 5.59
CA GLY A 221 -25.06 24.69 6.05
C GLY A 221 -24.61 23.75 4.93
N ILE A 222 -24.55 22.46 5.24
CA ILE A 222 -23.99 21.46 4.33
C ILE A 222 -24.88 21.12 3.12
N GLU A 223 -26.17 21.42 3.21
CA GLU A 223 -27.15 21.17 2.12
C GLU A 223 -27.30 22.39 1.19
N ASP A 224 -26.40 23.38 1.27
CA ASP A 224 -26.47 24.55 0.42
C ASP A 224 -26.22 24.18 -1.06
N MET A 225 -27.28 24.29 -1.87
CA MET A 225 -27.26 23.98 -3.30
C MET A 225 -26.20 24.77 -4.08
N ARG A 226 -25.71 25.92 -3.56
CA ARG A 226 -24.61 26.68 -4.17
C ARG A 226 -23.31 25.86 -4.28
N MET A 227 -23.15 24.81 -3.48
CA MET A 227 -21.95 23.95 -3.48
C MET A 227 -21.96 22.91 -4.61
N GLU A 228 -23.15 22.52 -5.11
CA GLU A 228 -23.31 21.48 -6.14
C GLU A 228 -22.64 21.84 -7.48
N ASP A 229 -22.43 23.13 -7.75
CA ASP A 229 -21.72 23.61 -8.94
C ASP A 229 -20.20 23.35 -8.86
N TYR A 230 -19.65 23.17 -7.66
CA TYR A 230 -18.20 23.15 -7.41
C TYR A 230 -17.65 21.76 -7.14
N PHE A 231 -18.38 20.93 -6.40
CA PHE A 231 -17.98 19.57 -6.11
C PHE A 231 -19.18 18.66 -5.89
N LYS A 232 -18.91 17.36 -5.93
CA LYS A 232 -19.88 16.33 -5.63
C LYS A 232 -19.29 15.28 -4.70
N GLU A 233 -19.86 15.16 -3.50
CA GLU A 233 -19.58 14.03 -2.61
C GLU A 233 -20.28 12.77 -3.15
N VAL A 234 -19.58 11.64 -3.15
CA VAL A 234 -20.08 10.37 -3.71
C VAL A 234 -19.75 9.21 -2.77
N PRO A 235 -20.42 8.05 -2.89
CA PRO A 235 -20.07 6.88 -2.10
C PRO A 235 -18.58 6.52 -2.22
N LEU A 236 -18.00 5.98 -1.15
CA LEU A 236 -16.58 5.63 -1.09
C LEU A 236 -16.17 4.71 -2.25
N GLY A 237 -15.11 5.09 -2.96
CA GLY A 237 -14.58 4.35 -4.11
C GLY A 237 -15.19 4.76 -5.45
N GLU A 238 -16.15 5.69 -5.47
CA GLU A 238 -16.73 6.25 -6.70
C GLU A 238 -16.20 7.65 -7.03
N GLY A 239 -15.41 8.25 -6.15
CA GLY A 239 -14.87 9.60 -6.33
C GLY A 239 -13.46 9.60 -6.90
N LYS A 240 -12.66 10.57 -6.45
CA LYS A 240 -11.31 10.83 -6.97
C LYS A 240 -10.21 10.68 -5.91
N VAL A 241 -10.55 10.27 -4.68
CA VAL A 241 -9.53 9.89 -3.69
C VAL A 241 -8.89 8.57 -4.10
N ASP A 242 -7.58 8.54 -4.33
CA ASP A 242 -6.84 7.28 -4.46
C ASP A 242 -6.65 6.64 -3.08
N PHE A 243 -7.64 5.86 -2.66
CA PHE A 243 -7.60 5.18 -1.36
C PHE A 243 -6.44 4.20 -1.21
N ASN A 244 -5.90 3.63 -2.30
CA ASN A 244 -4.75 2.73 -2.16
C ASN A 244 -3.51 3.53 -1.76
N ALA A 245 -3.23 4.63 -2.46
CA ALA A 245 -2.10 5.49 -2.17
C ALA A 245 -2.26 6.22 -0.83
N TYR A 246 -3.47 6.72 -0.53
CA TYR A 246 -3.78 7.40 0.73
C TYR A 246 -3.60 6.48 1.95
N LEU A 247 -4.19 5.29 1.94
CA LEU A 247 -4.04 4.35 3.05
C LEU A 247 -2.60 3.86 3.20
N LYS A 248 -1.85 3.73 2.10
CA LYS A 248 -0.41 3.46 2.16
C LYS A 248 0.34 4.59 2.87
N ALA A 249 0.07 5.84 2.52
CA ALA A 249 0.72 7.00 3.15
C ALA A 249 0.43 7.06 4.67
N LEU A 250 -0.80 6.75 5.10
CA LEU A 250 -1.14 6.66 6.52
C LEU A 250 -0.35 5.56 7.25
N ASP A 251 -0.22 4.39 6.64
CA ASP A 251 0.54 3.26 7.22
C ASP A 251 2.04 3.58 7.29
N GLU A 252 2.60 4.26 6.27
CA GLU A 252 4.01 4.70 6.23
C GLU A 252 4.35 5.68 7.36
N ILE A 253 3.41 6.54 7.79
CA ILE A 253 3.60 7.43 8.94
C ILE A 253 3.27 6.76 10.29
N GLY A 254 2.88 5.48 10.28
CA GLY A 254 2.54 4.72 11.49
C GLY A 254 1.16 5.03 12.07
N TYR A 255 0.25 5.61 11.30
CA TYR A 255 -1.13 5.84 11.74
C TYR A 255 -1.85 4.50 11.90
N THR A 256 -2.45 4.27 13.07
CA THR A 256 -3.18 3.03 13.42
C THR A 256 -4.58 3.31 13.98
N GLY A 257 -5.05 4.56 13.82
CA GLY A 257 -6.32 5.03 14.34
C GLY A 257 -7.53 4.59 13.51
N PHE A 258 -8.59 5.39 13.61
CA PHE A 258 -9.86 5.14 12.94
C PHE A 258 -9.91 5.80 11.57
N LEU A 259 -10.33 5.03 10.56
CA LEU A 259 -10.92 5.53 9.32
C LEU A 259 -12.41 5.73 9.58
N THR A 260 -12.81 6.94 9.96
CA THR A 260 -14.20 7.20 10.37
C THR A 260 -15.03 7.61 9.16
N ILE A 261 -16.00 6.78 8.77
CA ILE A 261 -16.87 7.05 7.64
C ILE A 261 -17.79 8.22 7.99
N GLU A 262 -17.72 9.25 7.17
CA GLU A 262 -18.62 10.38 7.15
C GLU A 262 -19.36 10.37 5.82
N ARG A 263 -20.69 10.43 5.88
CA ARG A 263 -21.54 10.50 4.69
C ARG A 263 -22.61 11.55 4.92
N GLU A 264 -22.60 12.58 4.08
CA GLU A 264 -23.37 13.80 4.36
C GLU A 264 -24.52 13.99 3.37
N CYS A 265 -24.45 13.36 2.20
CA CYS A 265 -25.50 13.35 1.19
C CYS A 265 -26.08 11.95 0.90
N GLY A 266 -27.10 11.91 0.03
CA GLY A 266 -27.76 10.66 -0.41
C GLY A 266 -29.12 10.40 0.26
N ALA A 267 -29.92 9.55 -0.40
CA ALA A 267 -31.28 9.21 0.02
C ALA A 267 -31.34 8.01 0.99
N ASP A 268 -30.37 7.09 0.91
CA ASP A 268 -30.24 5.95 1.83
C ASP A 268 -28.83 5.93 2.46
N PRO A 269 -28.63 6.66 3.57
CA PRO A 269 -27.34 6.75 4.22
C PRO A 269 -26.83 5.39 4.73
N PHE A 270 -27.71 4.47 5.12
CA PHE A 270 -27.27 3.17 5.63
C PHE A 270 -26.62 2.34 4.52
N ALA A 271 -27.22 2.31 3.33
CA ALA A 271 -26.66 1.59 2.19
C ALA A 271 -25.28 2.15 1.79
N ASP A 272 -25.13 3.48 1.74
CA ASP A 272 -23.86 4.14 1.42
C ASP A 272 -22.79 3.86 2.50
N ILE A 273 -23.14 3.98 3.78
CA ILE A 273 -22.21 3.70 4.89
C ILE A 273 -21.83 2.21 4.93
N LYS A 274 -22.76 1.29 4.66
CA LYS A 274 -22.46 -0.15 4.58
C LYS A 274 -21.47 -0.43 3.45
N LYS A 275 -21.69 0.17 2.28
CA LYS A 275 -20.78 0.05 1.13
C LYS A 275 -19.39 0.61 1.44
N ALA A 276 -19.32 1.77 2.09
CA ALA A 276 -18.08 2.37 2.54
C ALA A 276 -17.34 1.48 3.56
N ALA A 277 -18.05 0.93 4.55
CA ALA A 277 -17.47 0.04 5.54
C ALA A 277 -16.92 -1.25 4.91
N ASP A 278 -17.64 -1.86 3.97
CA ASP A 278 -17.16 -3.04 3.25
C ASP A 278 -15.90 -2.74 2.44
N PHE A 279 -15.92 -1.63 1.69
CA PHE A 279 -14.78 -1.16 0.91
C PHE A 279 -13.53 -0.92 1.78
N LEU A 280 -13.69 -0.24 2.92
CA LEU A 280 -12.58 0.01 3.83
C LEU A 280 -12.11 -1.26 4.53
N ASN A 281 -13.01 -2.16 4.92
CA ASN A 281 -12.65 -3.44 5.52
C ASN A 281 -11.81 -4.29 4.56
N GLU A 282 -12.17 -4.30 3.27
CA GLU A 282 -11.38 -4.98 2.23
C GLU A 282 -9.99 -4.35 2.09
N LYS A 283 -9.90 -3.02 2.01
CA LYS A 283 -8.62 -2.31 1.83
C LYS A 283 -7.73 -2.29 3.08
N ALA A 284 -8.31 -2.26 4.27
CA ALA A 284 -7.59 -2.24 5.54
C ALA A 284 -7.10 -3.63 5.96
N ARG A 285 -7.60 -4.70 5.33
CA ARG A 285 -7.18 -6.08 5.62
C ARG A 285 -5.68 -6.28 5.39
N ILE A 286 -5.03 -6.95 6.34
CA ILE A 286 -3.69 -7.49 6.14
C ILE A 286 -3.81 -8.82 5.38
N LYS A 287 -3.24 -8.88 4.18
CA LYS A 287 -3.20 -10.09 3.35
C LYS A 287 -2.06 -10.99 3.81
N LYS A 288 -2.34 -12.27 3.95
CA LYS A 288 -1.40 -13.26 4.47
C LYS A 288 -0.63 -13.92 3.34
N ILE A 289 0.69 -13.90 3.41
CA ILE A 289 1.58 -14.61 2.49
C ILE A 289 2.01 -15.92 3.15
N GLY A 290 1.92 -17.01 2.39
CA GLY A 290 2.42 -18.32 2.75
C GLY A 290 3.72 -18.64 2.02
N PHE A 291 4.75 -19.09 2.74
CA PHE A 291 5.99 -19.60 2.15
C PHE A 291 5.92 -21.13 2.01
N VAL A 292 6.32 -21.63 0.84
CA VAL A 292 6.52 -23.04 0.54
C VAL A 292 7.94 -23.20 0.05
N GLU A 293 8.74 -24.03 0.72
CA GLU A 293 10.18 -24.11 0.46
C GLU A 293 10.74 -25.50 0.76
N TYR A 294 11.92 -25.81 0.23
CA TYR A 294 12.73 -26.97 0.58
C TYR A 294 13.36 -26.82 1.98
N TYR A 295 14.07 -25.72 2.26
CA TYR A 295 14.48 -25.29 3.62
C TYR A 295 14.47 -23.75 3.77
N LEU A 296 13.96 -23.23 4.89
CA LEU A 296 13.73 -21.77 5.06
C LEU A 296 14.97 -20.93 5.38
N ASP A 297 16.04 -21.51 5.93
CA ASP A 297 17.25 -20.74 6.27
C ASP A 297 18.11 -20.48 5.03
N GLU A 298 17.59 -19.64 4.15
CA GLU A 298 18.26 -19.17 2.93
C GLU A 298 18.04 -17.65 2.76
N TRP A 299 18.71 -17.06 1.76
CA TRP A 299 18.79 -15.60 1.65
C TRP A 299 17.43 -14.94 1.35
N HIS A 300 16.61 -15.46 0.44
CA HIS A 300 15.32 -14.85 0.08
C HIS A 300 14.34 -14.88 1.24
N ALA A 301 14.09 -16.04 1.84
CA ALA A 301 13.23 -16.25 2.99
C ALA A 301 13.66 -15.34 4.15
N ASN A 302 14.95 -15.24 4.43
CA ASN A 302 15.46 -14.38 5.50
C ASN A 302 15.29 -12.87 5.23
N ASN A 303 15.14 -12.42 3.97
CA ASN A 303 15.08 -11.00 3.61
C ASN A 303 13.68 -10.53 3.17
N TYR A 304 12.90 -11.38 2.48
CA TYR A 304 11.61 -11.03 1.91
C TYR A 304 10.60 -10.50 2.93
N PRO A 305 10.47 -11.04 4.17
CA PRO A 305 9.55 -10.49 5.16
C PRO A 305 9.79 -8.99 5.41
N GLN A 306 11.05 -8.57 5.56
CA GLN A 306 11.40 -7.16 5.78
C GLN A 306 11.27 -6.34 4.50
N PHE A 307 11.66 -6.88 3.34
CA PHE A 307 11.54 -6.14 2.07
C PHE A 307 10.08 -5.90 1.69
N ILE A 308 9.21 -6.89 1.87
CA ILE A 308 7.76 -6.74 1.68
C ILE A 308 7.27 -5.63 2.62
N LYS A 309 7.61 -5.70 3.91
CA LYS A 309 7.23 -4.65 4.87
C LYS A 309 7.70 -3.25 4.45
N ASN A 310 8.92 -3.12 3.93
CA ASN A 310 9.44 -1.84 3.44
C ASN A 310 8.71 -1.34 2.19
N ALA A 311 8.30 -2.24 1.29
CA ALA A 311 7.66 -1.88 0.02
C ALA A 311 6.17 -1.52 0.17
N CYS A 312 5.46 -2.21 1.07
CA CYS A 312 3.99 -2.09 1.18
C CYS A 312 3.47 -1.92 2.61
N GLY A 313 4.34 -1.60 3.57
CA GLY A 313 3.96 -1.45 4.98
C GLY A 313 3.38 -2.75 5.54
N ASN A 314 2.24 -2.64 6.23
CA ASN A 314 1.54 -3.76 6.84
C ASN A 314 0.47 -4.37 5.92
N GLU A 315 0.41 -4.01 4.63
CA GLU A 315 -0.61 -4.58 3.73
C GLU A 315 -0.47 -6.10 3.58
N PHE A 316 0.78 -6.56 3.51
CA PHE A 316 1.12 -7.97 3.40
C PHE A 316 1.96 -8.41 4.59
N LYS A 317 1.72 -9.63 5.05
CA LYS A 317 2.47 -10.25 6.15
C LYS A 317 2.78 -11.69 5.79
N VAL A 318 4.05 -12.08 5.82
CA VAL A 318 4.45 -13.49 5.82
C VAL A 318 3.93 -14.09 7.12
N ALA A 319 2.90 -14.92 7.02
CA ALA A 319 2.14 -15.40 8.17
C ALA A 319 2.27 -16.90 8.36
N TYR A 320 2.53 -17.63 7.28
CA TYR A 320 2.61 -19.08 7.26
C TYR A 320 3.85 -19.53 6.51
N ALA A 321 4.48 -20.61 6.97
CA ALA A 321 5.58 -21.23 6.24
C ALA A 321 5.57 -22.75 6.39
N TYR A 322 5.94 -23.45 5.31
CA TYR A 322 6.26 -24.86 5.28
C TYR A 322 7.65 -25.03 4.67
N ALA A 323 8.44 -25.93 5.26
CA ALA A 323 9.69 -26.40 4.69
C ALA A 323 9.69 -27.94 4.67
N GLU A 324 10.19 -28.55 3.59
CA GLU A 324 10.34 -30.01 3.49
C GLU A 324 11.38 -30.54 4.50
N ILE A 325 12.48 -29.81 4.66
CA ILE A 325 13.58 -30.16 5.56
C ILE A 325 14.09 -28.94 6.35
N ASP A 326 14.81 -29.21 7.42
CA ASP A 326 15.62 -28.20 8.10
C ASP A 326 16.87 -27.85 7.28
N SER A 327 17.49 -26.71 7.57
CA SER A 327 18.64 -26.23 6.81
C SER A 327 19.77 -27.27 6.76
N PRO A 328 20.11 -27.82 5.59
CA PRO A 328 21.21 -28.77 5.48
C PRO A 328 22.57 -28.06 5.60
N LYS A 329 22.60 -26.73 5.47
CA LYS A 329 23.83 -25.91 5.51
C LYS A 329 24.21 -25.51 6.94
N THR A 330 23.22 -25.14 7.76
CA THR A 330 23.44 -24.55 9.09
C THR A 330 22.88 -25.40 10.23
N GLY A 331 21.98 -26.35 9.93
CA GLY A 331 21.19 -27.06 10.94
C GLY A 331 20.09 -26.22 11.58
N PHE A 332 19.87 -24.99 11.11
CA PHE A 332 18.79 -24.13 11.60
C PHE A 332 17.44 -24.71 11.20
N THR A 333 16.59 -24.95 12.19
CA THR A 333 15.34 -25.68 12.00
C THR A 333 14.21 -24.77 11.52
N THR A 334 13.22 -25.37 10.88
CA THR A 334 11.98 -24.72 10.45
C THR A 334 11.26 -24.04 11.61
N ASP A 335 11.23 -24.68 12.79
CA ASP A 335 10.63 -24.09 14.00
C ASP A 335 11.37 -22.84 14.46
N GLN A 336 12.70 -22.89 14.50
CA GLN A 336 13.53 -21.75 14.90
C GLN A 336 13.39 -20.58 13.93
N TRP A 337 13.28 -20.86 12.62
CA TRP A 337 12.99 -19.84 11.63
C TRP A 337 11.61 -19.22 11.83
N CYS A 338 10.59 -20.04 12.01
CA CYS A 338 9.22 -19.59 12.26
C CYS A 338 9.13 -18.71 13.52
N GLU A 339 9.77 -19.13 14.62
CA GLU A 339 9.86 -18.35 15.86
C GLU A 339 10.57 -17.01 15.65
N LYS A 340 11.74 -17.02 14.99
CA LYS A 340 12.54 -15.81 14.72
C LYS A 340 11.76 -14.75 13.94
N PHE A 341 10.96 -15.16 12.96
CA PHE A 341 10.22 -14.24 12.09
C PHE A 341 8.74 -14.03 12.51
N GLY A 342 8.28 -14.66 13.60
CA GLY A 342 6.89 -14.60 14.03
C GLY A 342 5.90 -15.20 13.02
N VAL A 343 6.36 -16.22 12.29
CA VAL A 343 5.60 -16.93 11.25
C VAL A 343 5.06 -18.23 11.83
N GLN A 344 3.82 -18.59 11.50
CA GLN A 344 3.27 -19.87 11.94
C GLN A 344 3.76 -21.00 11.02
N ARG A 345 4.44 -21.99 11.61
CA ARG A 345 4.77 -23.24 10.92
C ARG A 345 3.49 -23.97 10.52
N CYS A 346 3.41 -24.37 9.26
CA CYS A 346 2.44 -25.31 8.72
C CYS A 346 3.11 -26.67 8.53
N MET A 347 2.33 -27.73 8.64
CA MET A 347 2.81 -29.12 8.56
C MET A 347 2.67 -29.71 7.16
N SER A 348 2.02 -28.98 6.25
CA SER A 348 1.84 -29.38 4.85
C SER A 348 1.72 -28.16 3.94
N ILE A 349 1.95 -28.35 2.65
CA ILE A 349 1.75 -27.31 1.63
C ILE A 349 0.27 -26.96 1.52
N GLU A 350 -0.63 -27.94 1.64
CA GLU A 350 -2.09 -27.75 1.66
C GLU A 350 -2.52 -26.78 2.74
N GLU A 351 -1.96 -26.91 3.95
CA GLU A 351 -2.25 -26.02 5.07
C GLU A 351 -1.76 -24.59 4.81
N VAL A 352 -0.57 -24.42 4.20
CA VAL A 352 -0.09 -23.11 3.75
C VAL A 352 -1.07 -22.52 2.74
N VAL A 353 -1.44 -23.29 1.72
CA VAL A 353 -2.38 -22.85 0.69
C VAL A 353 -3.71 -22.47 1.30
N GLU A 354 -4.32 -23.29 2.16
CA GLU A 354 -5.62 -23.01 2.79
C GLU A 354 -5.62 -21.65 3.53
N LYS A 355 -4.60 -21.42 4.37
CA LYS A 355 -4.55 -20.27 5.28
C LYS A 355 -4.10 -18.95 4.64
N SER A 356 -3.43 -19.02 3.49
CA SER A 356 -2.79 -17.86 2.87
C SER A 356 -3.68 -17.16 1.84
N ASP A 357 -3.51 -15.86 1.65
CA ASP A 357 -4.16 -15.11 0.56
C ASP A 357 -3.33 -15.18 -0.72
N CYS A 358 -2.00 -15.20 -0.58
CA CYS A 358 -1.03 -15.31 -1.66
C CYS A 358 0.10 -16.27 -1.25
N ILE A 359 0.79 -16.86 -2.22
CA ILE A 359 1.82 -17.87 -1.96
C ILE A 359 3.13 -17.43 -2.61
N ILE A 360 4.22 -17.63 -1.88
CA ILE A 360 5.57 -17.59 -2.43
C ILE A 360 6.15 -18.99 -2.33
N VAL A 361 6.49 -19.58 -3.48
CA VAL A 361 7.28 -20.81 -3.55
C VAL A 361 8.73 -20.41 -3.75
N LEU A 362 9.57 -20.76 -2.79
CA LEU A 362 11.01 -20.52 -2.84
C LEU A 362 11.74 -21.85 -3.05
N SER A 363 12.88 -21.80 -3.75
CA SER A 363 13.95 -22.81 -3.71
C SER A 363 15.16 -22.37 -4.54
N PRO A 364 15.77 -21.20 -4.23
CA PRO A 364 16.69 -20.54 -5.15
C PRO A 364 17.96 -21.34 -5.47
N ASP A 365 18.41 -22.14 -4.50
CA ASP A 365 19.60 -22.99 -4.62
C ASP A 365 19.28 -24.43 -5.05
N ASN A 366 17.99 -24.79 -5.11
CA ASN A 366 17.50 -26.15 -5.38
C ASN A 366 16.35 -26.17 -6.40
N PRO A 367 16.58 -25.65 -7.61
CA PRO A 367 15.54 -25.54 -8.65
C PRO A 367 14.94 -26.87 -9.10
N GLU A 368 15.61 -28.00 -8.83
CA GLU A 368 15.07 -29.34 -9.03
C GLU A 368 13.83 -29.62 -8.16
N ARG A 369 13.67 -28.93 -7.02
CA ARG A 369 12.55 -29.10 -6.10
C ARG A 369 11.29 -28.36 -6.53
N HIS A 370 11.40 -27.34 -7.39
CA HIS A 370 10.24 -26.54 -7.81
C HIS A 370 9.15 -27.39 -8.47
N TRP A 371 9.49 -28.48 -9.16
CA TRP A 371 8.46 -29.38 -9.69
C TRP A 371 7.54 -29.89 -8.58
N ASP A 372 8.09 -30.39 -7.47
CA ASP A 372 7.30 -30.95 -6.37
C ASP A 372 6.63 -29.84 -5.54
N LEU A 373 7.39 -28.80 -5.17
CA LEU A 373 6.91 -27.71 -4.32
C LEU A 373 5.77 -26.90 -4.95
N CYS A 374 5.75 -26.77 -6.29
CA CYS A 374 4.73 -26.01 -6.99
C CYS A 374 3.43 -26.79 -7.26
N GLN A 375 3.38 -28.12 -7.03
CA GLN A 375 2.21 -28.91 -7.44
C GLN A 375 0.91 -28.41 -6.80
N ILE A 376 0.91 -28.16 -5.49
CA ILE A 376 -0.29 -27.71 -4.79
C ILE A 376 -0.52 -26.20 -4.98
N PRO A 377 0.49 -25.32 -4.84
CA PRO A 377 0.31 -23.88 -5.05
C PRO A 377 -0.25 -23.52 -6.42
N LEU A 378 0.29 -24.10 -7.51
CA LEU A 378 -0.15 -23.78 -8.88
C LEU A 378 -1.51 -24.38 -9.24
N ARG A 379 -2.13 -25.19 -8.38
CA ARG A 379 -3.49 -25.71 -8.56
C ARG A 379 -4.53 -25.00 -7.69
N SER A 380 -4.11 -23.99 -6.95
CA SER A 380 -4.92 -23.40 -5.88
C SER A 380 -5.88 -22.30 -6.34
N GLY A 381 -5.69 -21.73 -7.52
CA GLY A 381 -6.35 -20.50 -7.97
C GLY A 381 -5.87 -19.23 -7.25
N LYS A 382 -4.94 -19.35 -6.28
CA LYS A 382 -4.35 -18.22 -5.57
C LYS A 382 -3.24 -17.60 -6.40
N ARG A 383 -2.85 -16.37 -6.06
CA ARG A 383 -1.72 -15.70 -6.70
C ARG A 383 -0.42 -16.31 -6.16
N VAL A 384 0.42 -16.82 -7.06
CA VAL A 384 1.66 -17.51 -6.70
C VAL A 384 2.86 -16.78 -7.31
N TYR A 385 3.85 -16.41 -6.51
CA TYR A 385 5.19 -16.11 -7.03
C TYR A 385 6.05 -17.36 -6.86
N VAL A 386 6.76 -17.75 -7.92
CA VAL A 386 7.72 -18.86 -7.87
C VAL A 386 9.10 -18.28 -8.10
N ASP A 387 10.01 -18.53 -7.16
CA ASP A 387 11.32 -17.95 -7.20
C ASP A 387 12.21 -18.52 -8.31
N LYS A 388 13.28 -17.79 -8.61
CA LYS A 388 14.32 -18.21 -9.56
C LYS A 388 15.34 -19.12 -8.87
N THR A 389 15.89 -20.13 -9.53
CA THR A 389 15.66 -20.54 -10.92
C THR A 389 14.40 -21.39 -11.06
N PHE A 390 13.47 -20.96 -11.91
CA PHE A 390 12.11 -21.53 -12.00
C PHE A 390 12.06 -23.04 -12.25
N SER A 391 13.02 -23.60 -12.99
CA SER A 391 13.12 -25.04 -13.26
C SER A 391 14.49 -25.43 -13.82
N LEU A 392 14.73 -26.73 -14.05
CA LEU A 392 15.96 -27.25 -14.67
C LEU A 392 15.91 -27.38 -16.21
N SER A 393 14.74 -27.24 -16.84
CA SER A 393 14.61 -27.45 -18.29
C SER A 393 13.39 -26.73 -18.87
N LYS A 394 13.41 -26.48 -20.18
CA LYS A 394 12.28 -25.88 -20.90
C LYS A 394 10.99 -26.68 -20.74
N LYS A 395 11.10 -28.02 -20.76
CA LYS A 395 9.96 -28.93 -20.63
C LYS A 395 9.31 -28.84 -19.25
N ILE A 396 10.12 -28.79 -18.19
CA ILE A 396 9.60 -28.68 -16.82
C ILE A 396 8.96 -27.30 -16.62
N ALA A 397 9.61 -26.23 -17.10
CA ALA A 397 9.05 -24.88 -17.08
C ALA A 397 7.67 -24.82 -17.74
N GLN A 398 7.55 -25.36 -18.96
CA GLN A 398 6.27 -25.43 -19.67
C GLN A 398 5.23 -26.24 -18.89
N GLY A 399 5.61 -27.39 -18.33
CA GLY A 399 4.69 -28.19 -17.52
C GLY A 399 4.14 -27.46 -16.29
N LEU A 400 4.95 -26.62 -15.64
CA LEU A 400 4.48 -25.78 -14.53
C LEU A 400 3.51 -24.68 -15.00
N VAL A 401 3.79 -24.07 -16.16
CA VAL A 401 2.87 -23.12 -16.81
C VAL A 401 1.53 -23.80 -17.11
N ASP A 402 1.55 -24.97 -17.75
CA ASP A 402 0.35 -25.72 -18.13
C ASP A 402 -0.50 -26.10 -16.91
N ILE A 403 0.13 -26.45 -15.79
CA ILE A 403 -0.56 -26.72 -14.51
C ILE A 403 -1.31 -25.48 -14.04
N ALA A 404 -0.64 -24.33 -14.00
CA ALA A 404 -1.22 -23.09 -13.51
C ALA A 404 -2.38 -22.61 -14.40
N GLU A 405 -2.19 -22.63 -15.72
CA GLU A 405 -3.22 -22.25 -16.69
C GLU A 405 -4.47 -23.14 -16.59
N SER A 406 -4.28 -24.47 -16.51
CA SER A 406 -5.39 -25.42 -16.41
C SER A 406 -6.22 -25.27 -15.12
N HIS A 407 -5.66 -24.60 -14.09
CA HIS A 407 -6.32 -24.35 -12.82
C HIS A 407 -6.66 -22.87 -12.60
N ASN A 408 -6.52 -22.01 -13.62
CA ASN A 408 -6.73 -20.56 -13.53
C ASN A 408 -5.94 -19.93 -12.36
N THR A 409 -4.71 -20.38 -12.15
CA THR A 409 -3.82 -19.87 -11.10
C THR A 409 -2.89 -18.82 -11.69
N PRO A 410 -3.05 -17.52 -11.36
CA PRO A 410 -2.09 -16.50 -11.75
C PRO A 410 -0.75 -16.78 -11.07
N PHE A 411 0.33 -16.83 -11.84
CA PHE A 411 1.67 -16.91 -11.28
C PHE A 411 2.70 -16.22 -12.17
N PHE A 412 3.85 -15.86 -11.60
CA PHE A 412 5.02 -15.50 -12.39
C PHE A 412 6.32 -15.88 -11.66
N SER A 413 7.41 -15.95 -12.44
CA SER A 413 8.77 -16.18 -11.95
C SER A 413 9.74 -15.31 -12.75
N THR A 414 10.71 -14.71 -12.07
CA THR A 414 11.65 -13.76 -12.70
C THR A 414 12.88 -13.53 -11.83
N SER A 415 13.99 -13.18 -12.47
CA SER A 415 15.07 -12.47 -11.77
C SER A 415 14.63 -11.05 -11.40
N ALA A 416 15.07 -10.56 -10.24
CA ALA A 416 14.86 -9.17 -9.83
C ALA A 416 15.44 -8.17 -10.85
N LEU A 417 16.51 -8.53 -11.58
CA LEU A 417 17.16 -7.66 -12.59
C LEU A 417 16.22 -7.21 -13.71
N ARG A 418 15.11 -7.93 -13.95
CA ARG A 418 14.02 -7.46 -14.83
C ARG A 418 13.57 -6.03 -14.50
N PHE A 419 13.63 -5.66 -13.22
CA PHE A 419 13.11 -4.41 -12.68
C PHE A 419 14.21 -3.39 -12.35
N ALA A 420 15.42 -3.55 -12.90
CA ALA A 420 16.47 -2.54 -12.77
C ALA A 420 16.01 -1.18 -13.32
N ASN A 421 16.41 -0.09 -12.67
CA ASN A 421 16.01 1.26 -13.08
C ASN A 421 16.46 1.59 -14.51
N GLU A 422 17.64 1.14 -14.91
CA GLU A 422 18.27 1.42 -16.20
C GLU A 422 17.58 0.73 -17.38
N LEU A 423 16.70 -0.23 -17.12
CA LEU A 423 15.88 -0.88 -18.14
C LEU A 423 14.58 -0.10 -18.42
N LYS A 424 14.16 0.77 -17.51
CA LYS A 424 12.93 1.57 -17.66
C LYS A 424 13.09 2.53 -18.84
N GLY A 425 12.18 2.44 -19.80
CA GLY A 425 12.16 3.32 -20.98
C GLY A 425 13.19 2.98 -22.06
N VAL A 426 13.94 1.88 -21.93
CA VAL A 426 14.81 1.41 -23.02
C VAL A 426 13.95 1.06 -24.24
N LYS A 427 14.31 1.62 -25.40
CA LYS A 427 13.63 1.35 -26.66
C LYS A 427 13.93 -0.09 -27.11
N LYS A 428 12.91 -0.93 -27.23
CA LYS A 428 13.06 -2.32 -27.67
C LYS A 428 13.17 -2.46 -29.19
N ASP A 429 12.47 -1.60 -29.92
CA ASP A 429 12.42 -1.67 -31.38
C ASP A 429 13.77 -1.34 -32.03
N GLY A 430 14.18 -2.21 -32.95
CA GLY A 430 15.41 -2.05 -33.73
C GLY A 430 16.68 -2.45 -32.98
N ILE A 431 16.61 -3.12 -31.82
CA ILE A 431 17.80 -3.72 -31.19
C ILE A 431 18.30 -4.85 -32.09
N ALA A 432 19.52 -4.69 -32.62
CA ALA A 432 20.18 -5.69 -33.46
C ALA A 432 21.11 -6.61 -32.66
N PHE A 433 21.77 -6.06 -31.62
CA PHE A 433 22.76 -6.79 -30.84
C PHE A 433 22.79 -6.38 -29.37
N ILE A 434 23.06 -7.34 -28.48
CA ILE A 434 23.33 -7.08 -27.05
C ILE A 434 24.66 -7.72 -26.64
N SER A 435 25.51 -6.97 -25.92
CA SER A 435 26.66 -7.51 -25.18
C SER A 435 26.41 -7.36 -23.68
N SER A 436 26.19 -8.48 -22.98
CA SER A 436 26.02 -8.53 -21.53
C SER A 436 27.25 -9.08 -20.82
N ARG A 437 27.55 -8.57 -19.63
CA ARG A 437 28.61 -9.05 -18.75
C ARG A 437 28.11 -9.03 -17.32
N GLY A 438 28.48 -10.04 -16.53
CA GLY A 438 28.08 -10.09 -15.13
C GLY A 438 28.92 -11.03 -14.28
N PRO A 439 28.83 -10.88 -12.94
CA PRO A 439 29.52 -11.73 -11.99
C PRO A 439 28.82 -13.08 -11.77
N GLY A 440 29.54 -14.00 -11.15
CA GLY A 440 29.06 -15.31 -10.71
C GLY A 440 29.19 -16.42 -11.74
N GLU A 441 29.18 -17.66 -11.25
CA GLU A 441 29.19 -18.87 -12.08
C GLU A 441 27.93 -18.97 -12.92
N TYR A 442 28.07 -19.34 -14.20
CA TYR A 442 26.96 -19.30 -15.15
C TYR A 442 25.83 -20.28 -14.78
N ASP A 443 26.15 -21.46 -14.22
CA ASP A 443 25.15 -22.47 -13.83
C ASP A 443 24.10 -21.90 -12.85
N THR A 444 24.49 -20.97 -11.97
CA THR A 444 23.61 -20.34 -10.98
C THR A 444 23.14 -18.96 -11.43
N TYR A 445 24.03 -18.15 -12.03
CA TYR A 445 23.80 -16.72 -12.23
C TYR A 445 23.42 -16.34 -13.67
N ALA A 446 23.40 -17.28 -14.64
CA ALA A 446 23.07 -16.96 -16.04
C ALA A 446 21.68 -16.34 -16.20
N ILE A 447 20.71 -16.74 -15.37
CA ILE A 447 19.37 -16.16 -15.38
C ILE A 447 19.39 -14.63 -15.21
N HIS A 448 20.31 -14.09 -14.42
CA HIS A 448 20.37 -12.65 -14.15
C HIS A 448 20.81 -11.85 -15.38
N GLN A 449 21.66 -12.40 -16.26
CA GLN A 449 22.01 -11.77 -17.55
C GLN A 449 20.97 -12.09 -18.63
N LEU A 450 20.38 -13.29 -18.62
CA LEU A 450 19.38 -13.70 -19.61
C LEU A 450 18.06 -12.94 -19.47
N GLU A 451 17.65 -12.60 -18.25
CA GLU A 451 16.43 -11.84 -18.00
C GLU A 451 16.41 -10.52 -18.79
N PRO A 452 17.36 -9.58 -18.61
CA PRO A 452 17.36 -8.34 -19.40
C PRO A 452 17.56 -8.58 -20.90
N ILE A 453 18.31 -9.62 -21.32
CA ILE A 453 18.44 -9.96 -22.74
C ILE A 453 17.07 -10.33 -23.33
N VAL A 454 16.32 -11.22 -22.66
CA VAL A 454 15.04 -11.73 -23.17
C VAL A 454 13.95 -10.67 -23.12
N ILE A 455 13.87 -9.81 -22.09
CA ILE A 455 12.86 -8.74 -22.10
C ILE A 455 13.09 -7.70 -23.21
N LEU A 456 14.35 -7.53 -23.64
CA LEU A 456 14.75 -6.58 -24.66
C LEU A 456 14.66 -7.17 -26.06
N MET A 457 15.01 -8.45 -26.23
CA MET A 457 15.06 -9.12 -27.53
C MET A 457 13.85 -10.04 -27.82
N GLY A 458 13.05 -10.37 -26.82
CA GLY A 458 11.90 -11.28 -26.91
C GLY A 458 12.26 -12.75 -26.67
N SER A 459 11.24 -13.60 -26.57
CA SER A 459 11.33 -15.03 -26.20
C SER A 459 11.78 -15.96 -27.33
N LYS A 460 11.85 -15.48 -28.57
CA LYS A 460 12.12 -16.31 -29.76
C LYS A 460 13.60 -16.53 -30.01
N VAL A 461 14.19 -17.45 -29.26
CA VAL A 461 15.59 -17.87 -29.41
C VAL A 461 15.71 -19.08 -30.31
N LYS A 462 16.67 -19.05 -31.24
CA LYS A 462 16.90 -20.11 -32.21
C LYS A 462 17.97 -21.08 -31.74
N ARG A 463 19.14 -20.56 -31.37
CA ARG A 463 20.33 -21.39 -31.06
C ARG A 463 21.35 -20.66 -30.19
N VAL A 464 22.17 -21.42 -29.48
CA VAL A 464 23.22 -20.96 -28.57
C VAL A 464 24.54 -21.62 -28.96
N MET A 465 25.63 -20.87 -28.88
CA MET A 465 26.99 -21.38 -29.03
C MET A 465 27.81 -20.97 -27.81
N ALA A 466 28.50 -21.93 -27.20
CA ALA A 466 29.49 -21.63 -26.16
C ALA A 466 30.83 -21.30 -26.82
N ILE A 467 31.48 -20.24 -26.34
CA ILE A 467 32.85 -19.87 -26.71
C ILE A 467 33.76 -20.37 -25.59
N GLY A 468 34.64 -21.32 -25.90
CA GLY A 468 35.50 -21.94 -24.90
C GLY A 468 36.56 -20.96 -24.38
N ALA A 469 36.56 -20.70 -23.06
CA ALA A 469 37.58 -19.88 -22.39
C ALA A 469 37.94 -20.42 -21.00
N GLY A 470 38.27 -21.72 -20.90
CA GLY A 470 38.70 -22.34 -19.65
C GLY A 470 37.59 -22.35 -18.60
N GLN A 471 37.78 -21.64 -17.48
CA GLN A 471 36.79 -21.48 -16.41
C GLN A 471 35.79 -20.34 -16.69
N HIS A 472 36.00 -19.55 -17.75
CA HIS A 472 35.12 -18.45 -18.12
C HIS A 472 34.10 -18.93 -19.15
N ALA A 473 32.82 -18.75 -18.83
CA ALA A 473 31.73 -19.13 -19.71
C ALA A 473 31.23 -17.89 -20.49
N SER A 474 31.42 -17.93 -21.81
CA SER A 474 30.88 -16.94 -22.74
C SER A 474 29.99 -17.63 -23.76
N PHE A 475 28.87 -17.00 -24.08
CA PHE A 475 27.86 -17.56 -24.97
C PHE A 475 27.45 -16.54 -26.03
N ALA A 476 27.30 -17.01 -27.26
CA ALA A 476 26.58 -16.31 -28.31
C ALA A 476 25.17 -16.91 -28.44
N ILE A 477 24.16 -16.07 -28.58
CA ILE A 477 22.74 -16.43 -28.63
C ILE A 477 22.16 -15.80 -29.89
N GLU A 478 21.58 -16.61 -30.78
CA GLU A 478 20.89 -16.13 -31.98
C GLU A 478 19.37 -16.17 -31.75
N PHE A 479 18.72 -15.04 -31.99
CA PHE A 479 17.26 -14.89 -31.96
C PHE A 479 16.68 -15.00 -33.37
N GLU A 480 15.37 -15.23 -33.47
CA GLU A 480 14.67 -15.05 -34.74
C GLU A 480 14.90 -13.64 -35.32
N GLY A 481 14.99 -13.57 -36.65
CA GLY A 481 15.31 -12.33 -37.37
C GLY A 481 16.80 -12.01 -37.46
N GLY A 482 17.69 -12.90 -36.99
CA GLY A 482 19.15 -12.74 -37.12
C GLY A 482 19.79 -11.78 -36.11
N ARG A 483 19.01 -11.32 -35.12
CA ARG A 483 19.50 -10.53 -33.99
C ARG A 483 20.29 -11.44 -33.06
N CYS A 484 21.34 -10.92 -32.43
CA CYS A 484 22.24 -11.74 -31.61
C CYS A 484 22.52 -11.10 -30.25
N ALA A 485 22.78 -11.93 -29.24
CA ALA A 485 23.38 -11.47 -27.99
C ALA A 485 24.67 -12.23 -27.71
N VAL A 486 25.59 -11.59 -27.01
CA VAL A 486 26.70 -12.25 -26.34
C VAL A 486 26.62 -11.98 -24.86
N MET A 487 26.88 -13.00 -24.05
CA MET A 487 27.00 -12.84 -22.60
C MET A 487 28.27 -13.50 -22.09
N SER A 488 28.86 -12.92 -21.05
CA SER A 488 30.09 -13.44 -20.43
C SER A 488 29.98 -13.42 -18.92
N HIS A 489 30.32 -14.54 -18.30
CA HIS A 489 30.39 -14.70 -16.86
C HIS A 489 31.81 -14.55 -16.35
N PHE A 490 31.95 -13.75 -15.29
CA PHE A 490 33.19 -13.54 -14.58
C PHE A 490 32.99 -13.92 -13.10
N GLY A 491 34.04 -14.37 -12.41
CA GLY A 491 33.92 -14.69 -10.98
C GLY A 491 33.60 -13.46 -10.13
N TRP A 492 33.21 -13.63 -8.86
CA TRP A 492 32.81 -12.50 -7.99
C TRP A 492 33.90 -11.48 -7.68
N LYS A 493 35.17 -11.90 -7.72
CA LYS A 493 36.29 -11.07 -7.29
C LYS A 493 36.66 -10.06 -8.38
N ASP A 494 36.67 -8.78 -8.01
CA ASP A 494 37.10 -7.65 -8.86
C ASP A 494 36.32 -7.52 -10.19
N THR A 495 35.09 -8.03 -10.23
CA THR A 495 34.21 -8.01 -11.39
C THR A 495 33.15 -6.92 -11.24
N PRO A 496 32.92 -6.09 -12.28
CA PRO A 496 31.83 -5.12 -12.29
C PRO A 496 30.45 -5.78 -12.13
N ASP A 497 29.48 -5.03 -11.62
CA ASP A 497 28.09 -5.48 -11.57
C ASP A 497 27.53 -5.78 -12.98
N PHE A 498 26.34 -6.37 -13.04
CA PHE A 498 25.66 -6.68 -14.29
C PHE A 498 25.52 -5.44 -15.19
N ASN A 499 26.01 -5.55 -16.42
CA ASN A 499 26.05 -4.46 -17.39
C ASN A 499 25.73 -4.95 -18.80
N LEU A 500 25.21 -4.03 -19.63
CA LEU A 500 24.76 -4.31 -20.98
C LEU A 500 25.15 -3.18 -21.94
N ILE A 501 25.48 -3.54 -23.17
CA ILE A 501 25.57 -2.61 -24.31
C ILE A 501 24.60 -3.11 -25.37
N LEU A 502 23.71 -2.24 -25.84
CA LEU A 502 22.77 -2.50 -26.92
C LEU A 502 23.24 -1.77 -28.17
N SER A 503 23.19 -2.44 -29.32
CA SER A 503 23.39 -1.83 -30.63
C SER A 503 22.11 -1.94 -31.44
N TYR A 504 21.70 -0.83 -32.05
CA TYR A 504 20.51 -0.74 -32.87
C TYR A 504 20.85 -0.90 -34.37
N GLU A 505 19.85 -1.26 -35.17
CA GLU A 505 19.98 -1.44 -36.64
C GLU A 505 20.45 -0.18 -37.37
N ASP A 506 20.16 1.01 -36.83
CA ASP A 506 20.61 2.30 -37.35
C ASP A 506 22.06 2.65 -36.95
N GLY A 507 22.73 1.77 -36.20
CA GLY A 507 24.09 1.95 -35.69
C GLY A 507 24.19 2.72 -34.38
N ALA A 508 23.08 3.19 -33.80
CA ALA A 508 23.07 3.79 -32.47
C ALA A 508 23.43 2.74 -31.40
N ASN A 509 23.99 3.20 -30.28
CA ASN A 509 24.31 2.35 -29.14
C ASN A 509 23.70 2.93 -27.85
N TYR A 510 23.34 2.04 -26.93
CA TYR A 510 22.91 2.40 -25.58
C TYR A 510 23.67 1.55 -24.57
N THR A 511 24.28 2.19 -23.58
CA THR A 511 25.12 1.51 -22.58
C THR A 511 24.48 1.62 -21.21
N ILE A 512 24.28 0.46 -20.58
CA ILE A 512 23.91 0.30 -19.17
C ILE A 512 25.17 -0.13 -18.42
N PRO A 513 25.89 0.80 -17.76
CA PRO A 513 27.17 0.49 -17.13
C PRO A 513 27.03 -0.35 -15.85
N GLN A 514 25.86 -0.32 -15.22
CA GLN A 514 25.48 -1.09 -14.03
C GLN A 514 23.95 -1.14 -13.94
N MET A 515 23.42 -2.07 -13.16
CA MET A 515 21.99 -2.17 -12.85
C MET A 515 21.73 -1.86 -11.38
N SER A 516 20.74 -1.01 -11.10
CA SER A 516 20.43 -0.56 -9.74
C SER A 516 18.97 -0.80 -9.35
N ASP A 517 18.73 -0.82 -8.03
CA ASP A 517 17.40 -0.89 -7.37
C ASP A 517 16.48 -2.02 -7.84
N TYR A 518 17.04 -3.07 -8.42
CA TYR A 518 16.28 -4.18 -8.99
C TYR A 518 15.50 -4.97 -7.91
N PHE A 519 16.06 -5.19 -6.72
CA PHE A 519 15.35 -5.88 -5.62
C PHE A 519 14.20 -5.06 -5.04
N PRO A 520 14.39 -3.80 -4.60
CA PRO A 520 13.27 -2.97 -4.15
C PRO A 520 12.15 -2.87 -5.18
N ASN A 521 12.49 -2.63 -6.45
CA ASN A 521 11.51 -2.56 -7.53
C ASN A 521 10.78 -3.90 -7.73
N PHE A 522 11.52 -5.02 -7.73
CA PHE A 522 10.93 -6.35 -7.83
C PHE A 522 9.89 -6.62 -6.72
N ILE A 523 10.21 -6.29 -5.46
CA ILE A 523 9.31 -6.54 -4.34
C ILE A 523 8.04 -5.68 -4.47
N VAL A 524 8.16 -4.44 -4.95
CA VAL A 524 6.99 -3.59 -5.26
C VAL A 524 6.10 -4.25 -6.32
N GLU A 525 6.67 -4.75 -7.42
CA GLU A 525 5.93 -5.42 -8.49
C GLU A 525 5.33 -6.76 -8.07
N MET A 526 6.01 -7.53 -7.21
CA MET A 526 5.47 -8.76 -6.63
C MET A 526 4.28 -8.47 -5.72
N CYS A 527 4.35 -7.43 -4.88
CA CYS A 527 3.23 -7.00 -4.07
C CYS A 527 2.07 -6.48 -4.93
N ASP A 528 2.37 -5.78 -6.03
CA ASP A 528 1.35 -5.34 -6.98
C ASP A 528 0.66 -6.53 -7.66
N PHE A 529 1.41 -7.53 -8.11
CA PHE A 529 0.86 -8.79 -8.59
C PHE A 529 -0.05 -9.45 -7.54
N PHE A 530 0.32 -9.47 -6.27
CA PHE A 530 -0.55 -10.00 -5.21
C PHE A 530 -1.84 -9.19 -5.00
N ARG A 531 -1.87 -7.90 -5.35
CA ARG A 531 -3.08 -7.08 -5.35
C ARG A 531 -3.95 -7.36 -6.57
N THR A 532 -3.35 -7.36 -7.76
CA THR A 532 -4.07 -7.26 -9.04
C THR A 532 -4.24 -8.62 -9.72
N GLY A 533 -3.27 -9.51 -9.58
CA GLY A 533 -3.11 -10.72 -10.39
C GLY A 533 -2.47 -10.46 -11.76
N GLU A 534 -2.04 -9.23 -12.05
CA GLU A 534 -1.38 -8.89 -13.31
C GLU A 534 0.04 -9.51 -13.38
N ILE A 535 0.25 -10.39 -14.35
CA ILE A 535 1.52 -11.09 -14.56
C ILE A 535 2.63 -10.10 -14.94
N LYS A 536 3.70 -10.05 -14.13
CA LYS A 536 4.83 -9.11 -14.29
C LYS A 536 5.99 -9.64 -15.14
N ALA A 537 5.98 -10.94 -15.44
CA ALA A 537 6.91 -11.59 -16.35
C ALA A 537 6.13 -12.62 -17.18
N GLN A 538 6.12 -12.46 -18.50
CA GLN A 538 5.33 -13.33 -19.37
C GLN A 538 5.91 -14.75 -19.36
N HIS A 539 5.02 -15.75 -19.37
CA HIS A 539 5.44 -17.15 -19.22
C HIS A 539 6.34 -17.62 -20.37
N ASP A 540 6.11 -17.13 -21.58
CA ASP A 540 6.93 -17.48 -22.75
C ASP A 540 8.38 -16.97 -22.61
N GLU A 541 8.59 -15.81 -21.98
CA GLU A 541 9.91 -15.28 -21.64
C GLU A 541 10.60 -16.19 -20.61
N THR A 542 9.93 -16.55 -19.52
CA THR A 542 10.47 -17.44 -18.49
C THR A 542 10.82 -18.82 -19.06
N VAL A 543 9.94 -19.41 -19.88
CA VAL A 543 10.18 -20.70 -20.54
C VAL A 543 11.34 -20.61 -21.53
N ALA A 544 11.45 -19.51 -22.29
CA ALA A 544 12.56 -19.28 -23.20
C ALA A 544 13.90 -19.20 -22.44
N ILE A 545 13.97 -18.46 -21.33
CA ILE A 545 15.17 -18.37 -20.49
C ILE A 545 15.62 -19.77 -20.04
N MET A 546 14.69 -20.62 -19.59
CA MET A 546 15.01 -22.00 -19.20
C MET A 546 15.51 -22.84 -20.38
N GLY A 547 14.95 -22.66 -21.57
CA GLY A 547 15.46 -23.29 -22.80
C GLY A 547 16.87 -22.84 -23.17
N ILE A 548 17.18 -21.56 -23.01
CA ILE A 548 18.52 -21.03 -23.25
C ILE A 548 19.51 -21.67 -22.27
N ILE A 549 19.21 -21.68 -20.97
CA ILE A 549 20.09 -22.28 -19.93
C ILE A 549 20.32 -23.78 -20.20
N GLU A 550 19.24 -24.52 -20.49
CA GLU A 550 19.35 -25.94 -20.85
C GLU A 550 20.28 -26.15 -22.07
N THR A 551 20.18 -25.26 -23.06
CA THR A 551 21.00 -25.31 -24.27
C THR A 551 22.44 -24.90 -24.00
N MET A 552 22.69 -23.94 -23.11
CA MET A 552 24.03 -23.57 -22.65
C MET A 552 24.76 -24.77 -22.05
N HIS A 553 24.10 -25.56 -21.19
CA HIS A 553 24.68 -26.79 -20.62
C HIS A 553 25.06 -27.84 -21.69
N LYS A 554 24.38 -27.85 -22.83
CA LYS A 554 24.72 -28.69 -23.99
C LYS A 554 25.90 -28.07 -24.75
N ALA A 555 25.84 -26.77 -25.04
CA ALA A 555 26.82 -26.05 -25.84
C ALA A 555 28.22 -26.02 -25.20
N VAL A 556 28.33 -25.93 -23.87
CA VAL A 556 29.65 -25.97 -23.18
C VAL A 556 30.41 -27.29 -23.40
N LYS A 557 29.71 -28.38 -23.76
CA LYS A 557 30.33 -29.69 -24.04
C LYS A 557 30.91 -29.76 -25.46
N VAL A 558 30.51 -28.86 -26.35
CA VAL A 558 30.96 -28.77 -27.75
C VAL A 558 31.26 -27.30 -28.13
N PRO A 559 32.28 -26.67 -27.53
CA PRO A 559 32.55 -25.26 -27.76
C PRO A 559 32.80 -24.93 -29.24
N GLY A 560 32.24 -23.81 -29.71
CA GLY A 560 32.32 -23.36 -31.11
C GLY A 560 31.24 -23.93 -32.03
N GLU A 561 30.38 -24.83 -31.54
CA GLU A 561 29.22 -25.34 -32.27
C GLU A 561 27.93 -24.65 -31.85
N TRP A 562 27.05 -24.38 -32.83
CA TRP A 562 25.70 -23.87 -32.58
C TRP A 562 24.75 -25.02 -32.24
N ILE A 563 24.01 -24.87 -31.14
CA ILE A 563 23.01 -25.83 -30.65
C ILE A 563 21.63 -25.17 -30.61
N ASP A 564 20.62 -25.81 -31.20
CA ASP A 564 19.24 -25.29 -31.23
C ASP A 564 18.55 -25.37 -29.85
N VAL A 565 17.65 -24.42 -29.57
CA VAL A 565 16.96 -24.19 -28.27
C VAL A 565 15.57 -24.83 -28.16
#